data_AF-A0A4Q4KNE8-F1
#
_entry.id   AF-A0A4Q4KNE8-F1
#
_cell.length_a   1.000
_cell.length_b   1.000
_cell.length_c   1.000
_cell.angle_alpha   90.00
_cell.angle_beta   90.00
_cell.angle_gamma   90.00
#
_symmetry.space_group_name_H-M   'P 1'
#
loop_
_entity.id
_entity.type
_entity.pdbx_description
1 polymer ?
#
loop_
_entity_poly.entity_id
_entity_poly.type
_entity_poly.pdbx_seq_one_letter_code
_entity_poly.pdbx_strand_id
1 'polypeptide(L)'
;MIKFFRKFRQKMLVENKIGKYLIYASGEIILVVIGILIALQINNQNETDKIHDKQDTYLSLIKSEMLNNLESIKAERNSLAKNVNSQRQLIEFMHNQLTLDTISEKVLSKVLAAVLSPTIKVDYENGILSELIASGSLKDIENLVIVNELASWEGKVSKLRDQEKGLRISWHRANIYFENHGNFRTVFDYSSFSDYVEIPKLSSFTSNKQILSSTEFENILLIQLATSMHLHKTNYPDFEEDILNLIHLIEKELFK
;
A
#
# COMPACT_ATOMS: atom_id res chain seq x y z
N MET A 1 52.34 -18.94 -25.40
CA MET A 1 52.24 -20.37 -25.03
C MET A 1 52.05 -21.32 -26.22
N ILE A 2 51.19 -21.02 -27.21
CA ILE A 2 50.91 -21.91 -28.37
C ILE A 2 52.16 -22.40 -29.14
N LYS A 3 53.19 -21.55 -29.31
CA LYS A 3 54.42 -21.93 -30.05
C LYS A 3 55.28 -22.99 -29.33
N PHE A 4 55.22 -23.07 -28.00
CA PHE A 4 56.02 -24.00 -27.20
C PHE A 4 55.41 -25.42 -27.24
N PHE A 5 54.09 -25.51 -27.03
CA PHE A 5 53.32 -26.74 -27.18
C PHE A 5 53.38 -27.27 -28.62
N ARG A 6 53.36 -26.39 -29.63
CA ARG A 6 53.51 -26.78 -31.05
C ARG A 6 54.84 -27.49 -31.35
N LYS A 7 55.96 -26.96 -30.83
CA LYS A 7 57.28 -27.59 -31.02
C LYS A 7 57.37 -28.94 -30.31
N PHE A 8 56.75 -29.08 -29.14
CA PHE A 8 56.74 -30.33 -28.38
C PHE A 8 55.92 -31.44 -29.07
N ARG A 9 54.77 -31.09 -29.64
CA ARG A 9 53.94 -32.03 -30.43
C ARG A 9 54.66 -32.52 -31.68
N GLN A 10 55.33 -31.62 -32.41
CA GLN A 10 56.11 -32.00 -33.59
C GLN A 10 57.27 -32.95 -33.25
N LYS A 11 57.95 -32.75 -32.12
CA LYS A 11 59.07 -33.61 -31.68
C LYS A 11 58.60 -35.01 -31.26
N MET A 12 57.45 -35.13 -30.60
CA MET A 12 56.89 -36.42 -30.14
C MET A 12 56.31 -37.28 -31.27
N LEU A 13 55.79 -36.65 -32.34
CA LEU A 13 55.28 -37.34 -33.54
C LEU A 13 56.41 -37.92 -34.40
N VAL A 14 57.57 -37.26 -34.45
CA VAL A 14 58.74 -37.73 -35.21
C VAL A 14 59.45 -38.92 -34.53
N GLU A 15 59.30 -39.09 -33.22
CA GLU A 15 59.96 -40.16 -32.45
C GLU A 15 59.14 -41.47 -32.30
N ASN A 16 58.07 -41.70 -33.07
CA ASN A 16 57.20 -42.90 -32.99
C ASN A 16 56.55 -43.16 -31.60
N LYS A 17 56.41 -42.13 -30.77
CA LYS A 17 55.88 -42.21 -29.38
C LYS A 17 54.39 -41.86 -29.28
N ILE A 18 53.55 -42.52 -30.09
CA ILE A 18 52.10 -42.24 -30.18
C ILE A 18 51.40 -42.34 -28.81
N GLY A 19 51.72 -43.34 -27.97
CA GLY A 19 51.14 -43.48 -26.64
C GLY A 19 51.44 -42.31 -25.70
N LYS A 20 52.67 -41.77 -25.72
CA LYS A 20 53.05 -40.60 -24.92
C LYS A 20 52.42 -39.31 -25.45
N TYR A 21 52.25 -39.22 -26.77
CA TYR A 21 51.53 -38.12 -27.41
C TYR A 21 50.05 -38.09 -27.00
N LEU A 22 49.38 -39.25 -26.96
CA LEU A 22 47.97 -39.34 -26.53
C LEU A 22 47.78 -38.91 -25.06
N ILE A 23 48.64 -39.38 -24.15
CA ILE A 23 48.60 -38.98 -22.72
C ILE A 23 48.79 -37.45 -22.56
N TYR A 24 49.72 -36.88 -23.32
CA TYR A 24 50.00 -35.45 -23.29
C TYR A 24 48.86 -34.61 -23.89
N ALA A 25 48.30 -35.06 -25.02
CA ALA A 25 47.16 -34.42 -25.66
C ALA A 25 45.89 -34.50 -24.78
N SER A 26 45.66 -35.63 -24.10
CA SER A 26 44.57 -35.73 -23.12
C SER A 26 44.76 -34.80 -21.93
N GLY A 27 46.00 -34.62 -21.45
CA GLY A 27 46.30 -33.65 -20.40
C GLY A 27 46.02 -32.21 -20.83
N GLU A 28 46.34 -31.84 -22.08
CA GLU A 28 46.05 -30.52 -22.64
C GLU A 28 44.53 -30.28 -22.76
N ILE A 29 43.76 -31.27 -23.21
CA ILE A 29 42.30 -31.19 -23.28
C ILE A 29 41.70 -31.03 -21.88
N ILE A 30 42.12 -31.83 -20.90
CA ILE A 30 41.65 -31.74 -19.51
C ILE A 30 41.93 -30.34 -18.94
N LEU A 31 43.12 -29.79 -19.19
CA LEU A 31 43.52 -28.47 -18.69
C LEU A 31 42.70 -27.34 -19.34
N VAL A 32 42.40 -27.43 -20.64
CA VAL A 32 41.50 -26.51 -21.34
C VAL A 32 40.07 -26.61 -20.80
N VAL A 33 39.56 -27.83 -20.60
CA VAL A 33 38.22 -28.06 -20.05
C VAL A 33 38.10 -27.47 -18.64
N ILE A 34 39.09 -27.69 -17.76
CA ILE A 34 39.14 -27.05 -16.42
C ILE A 34 39.12 -25.52 -16.55
N GLY A 35 39.89 -24.96 -17.48
CA GLY A 35 39.89 -23.51 -17.75
C GLY A 35 38.52 -22.96 -18.16
N ILE A 36 37.80 -23.69 -19.04
CA ILE A 36 36.44 -23.33 -19.47
C ILE A 36 35.46 -23.44 -18.29
N LEU A 37 35.53 -24.51 -17.50
CA LEU A 37 34.66 -24.70 -16.34
C LEU A 37 34.85 -23.60 -15.29
N ILE A 38 36.10 -23.19 -15.01
CA ILE A 38 36.38 -22.07 -14.11
C ILE A 38 35.83 -20.75 -14.68
N ALA A 39 36.01 -20.49 -15.98
CA ALA A 39 35.47 -19.30 -16.62
C ALA A 39 33.94 -19.24 -16.58
N LEU A 40 33.27 -20.38 -16.83
CA LEU A 40 31.82 -20.51 -16.69
C LEU A 40 31.37 -20.29 -15.24
N GLN A 41 32.08 -20.85 -14.27
CA GLN A 41 31.76 -20.67 -12.85
C GLN A 41 31.85 -19.21 -12.43
N ILE A 42 32.90 -18.50 -12.83
CA ILE A 42 33.07 -17.06 -12.55
C ILE A 42 31.97 -16.24 -13.23
N ASN A 43 31.63 -16.56 -14.48
CA ASN A 43 30.56 -15.86 -15.18
C ASN A 43 29.20 -16.06 -14.49
N ASN A 44 28.87 -17.30 -14.12
CA ASN A 44 27.65 -17.62 -13.40
C ASN A 44 27.58 -16.90 -12.05
N GLN A 45 28.68 -16.86 -11.28
CA GLN A 45 28.72 -16.13 -10.01
C GLN A 45 28.47 -14.62 -10.21
N ASN A 46 29.13 -14.00 -11.19
CA ASN A 46 28.91 -12.58 -11.50
C ASN A 46 27.48 -12.29 -11.96
N GLU A 47 26.79 -13.24 -12.60
CA GLU A 47 25.38 -13.11 -12.97
C GLU A 47 24.47 -13.23 -11.74
N THR A 48 24.73 -14.21 -10.86
CA THR A 48 24.00 -14.36 -9.58
C THR A 48 24.16 -13.12 -8.71
N ASP A 49 25.38 -12.59 -8.55
CA ASP A 49 25.64 -11.39 -7.74
C ASP A 49 24.84 -10.18 -8.26
N LYS A 50 24.75 -10.00 -9.59
CA LYS A 50 23.93 -8.94 -10.20
C LYS A 50 22.43 -9.13 -9.96
N ILE A 51 21.96 -10.37 -9.94
CA ILE A 51 20.56 -10.69 -9.65
C ILE A 51 20.25 -10.36 -8.18
N HIS A 52 21.14 -10.71 -7.25
CA HIS A 52 21.03 -10.33 -5.85
C HIS A 52 21.04 -8.81 -5.63
N ASP A 53 21.99 -8.08 -6.24
CA ASP A 53 22.04 -6.62 -6.15
C ASP A 53 20.73 -5.97 -6.63
N LYS A 54 20.17 -6.49 -7.72
CA LYS A 54 18.89 -6.04 -8.27
C LYS A 54 17.74 -6.38 -7.33
N GLN A 55 17.68 -7.60 -6.80
CA GLN A 55 16.71 -8.02 -5.80
C GLN A 55 16.74 -7.05 -4.60
N ASP A 56 17.90 -6.84 -4.00
CA ASP A 56 18.03 -6.05 -2.78
C ASP A 56 17.64 -4.59 -3.00
N THR A 57 17.94 -4.06 -4.17
CA THR A 57 17.46 -2.75 -4.60
C THR A 57 15.93 -2.71 -4.64
N TYR A 58 15.27 -3.64 -5.31
CA TYR A 58 13.80 -3.67 -5.40
C TYR A 58 13.15 -3.91 -4.04
N LEU A 59 13.66 -4.85 -3.24
CA LEU A 59 13.15 -5.14 -1.90
C LEU A 59 13.27 -3.89 -0.99
N SER A 60 14.38 -3.16 -1.07
CA SER A 60 14.57 -1.92 -0.33
C SER A 60 13.57 -0.83 -0.75
N LEU A 61 13.31 -0.70 -2.05
CA LEU A 61 12.32 0.24 -2.59
C LEU A 61 10.89 -0.13 -2.16
N ILE A 62 10.51 -1.41 -2.27
CA ILE A 62 9.22 -1.91 -1.80
C ILE A 62 9.06 -1.68 -0.30
N LYS A 63 10.08 -1.95 0.50
CA LYS A 63 10.05 -1.66 1.94
C LYS A 63 9.77 -0.18 2.20
N SER A 64 10.42 0.72 1.48
CA SER A 64 10.18 2.17 1.61
C SER A 64 8.74 2.54 1.25
N GLU A 65 8.21 1.99 0.17
CA GLU A 65 6.82 2.18 -0.26
C GLU A 65 5.82 1.67 0.80
N MET A 66 6.09 0.48 1.36
CA MET A 66 5.29 -0.10 2.44
C MET A 66 5.31 0.74 3.73
N LEU A 67 6.44 1.36 4.06
CA LEU A 67 6.53 2.29 5.20
C LEU A 67 5.69 3.56 4.96
N ASN A 68 5.72 4.12 3.75
CA ASN A 68 4.87 5.27 3.40
C ASN A 68 3.38 4.90 3.47
N ASN A 69 3.01 3.72 2.98
CA ASN A 69 1.66 3.19 3.04
C ASN A 69 1.20 2.99 4.49
N LEU A 70 2.07 2.48 5.36
CA LEU A 70 1.78 2.32 6.79
C LEU A 70 1.45 3.65 7.45
N GLU A 71 2.24 4.70 7.19
CA GLU A 71 1.98 6.03 7.73
C GLU A 71 0.68 6.63 7.18
N SER A 72 0.39 6.42 5.90
CA SER A 72 -0.86 6.86 5.27
C SER A 72 -2.09 6.21 5.92
N ILE A 73 -2.04 4.91 6.22
CA ILE A 73 -3.14 4.22 6.91
C ILE A 73 -3.30 4.69 8.34
N LYS A 74 -2.21 4.88 9.09
CA LYS A 74 -2.28 5.41 10.45
C LYS A 74 -2.89 6.81 10.49
N ALA A 75 -2.51 7.67 9.54
CA ALA A 75 -3.08 9.01 9.41
C ALA A 75 -4.59 8.94 9.12
N GLU A 76 -4.99 8.10 8.17
CA GLU A 76 -6.40 7.94 7.81
C GLU A 76 -7.23 7.33 8.95
N ARG A 77 -6.69 6.34 9.66
CA ARG A 77 -7.32 5.74 10.84
C ARG A 77 -7.56 6.75 11.95
N ASN A 78 -6.62 7.66 12.18
CA ASN A 78 -6.80 8.76 13.13
C ASN A 78 -7.89 9.74 12.70
N SER A 79 -7.97 10.07 11.40
CA SER A 79 -9.04 10.90 10.83
C SER A 79 -10.41 10.23 10.98
N LEU A 80 -10.49 8.94 10.65
CA LEU A 80 -11.69 8.13 10.80
C LEU A 80 -12.14 8.03 12.25
N ALA A 81 -11.22 7.89 13.22
CA ALA A 81 -11.55 7.86 14.64
C ALA A 81 -12.25 9.16 15.11
N LYS A 82 -11.74 10.33 14.67
CA LYS A 82 -12.37 11.63 14.95
C LYS A 82 -13.76 11.73 14.31
N ASN A 83 -13.90 11.22 13.09
CA ASN A 83 -15.18 11.22 12.39
C ASN A 83 -16.20 10.30 13.09
N VAL A 84 -15.81 9.09 13.52
CA VAL A 84 -16.66 8.18 14.31
C VAL A 84 -17.16 8.86 15.59
N ASN A 85 -16.31 9.62 16.28
CA ASN A 85 -16.74 10.36 17.47
C ASN A 85 -17.79 11.44 17.13
N SER A 86 -17.63 12.14 16.01
CA SER A 86 -18.61 13.14 15.55
C SER A 86 -19.94 12.51 15.13
N GLN A 87 -19.90 11.35 14.48
CA GLN A 87 -21.09 10.58 14.13
C GLN A 87 -21.86 10.13 15.38
N ARG A 88 -21.15 9.61 16.39
CA ARG A 88 -21.76 9.24 17.69
C ARG A 88 -22.39 10.43 18.37
N GLN A 89 -21.68 11.55 18.44
CA GLN A 89 -22.19 12.77 19.04
C GLN A 89 -23.47 13.26 18.33
N LEU A 90 -23.52 13.18 17.00
CA LEU A 90 -24.72 13.54 16.25
C LEU A 90 -25.90 12.62 16.57
N ILE A 91 -25.67 11.31 16.63
CA ILE A 91 -26.71 10.32 16.99
C ILE A 91 -27.19 10.55 18.43
N GLU A 92 -26.29 10.84 19.36
CA GLU A 92 -26.65 11.19 20.75
C GLU A 92 -27.57 12.43 20.82
N PHE A 93 -27.33 13.43 19.97
CA PHE A 93 -28.22 14.59 19.86
C PHE A 93 -29.63 14.21 19.39
N MET A 94 -29.79 13.15 18.59
CA MET A 94 -31.09 12.68 18.11
C MET A 94 -31.89 11.93 19.18
N HIS A 95 -31.21 11.30 20.15
CA HIS A 95 -31.86 10.44 21.16
C HIS A 95 -32.22 11.15 22.47
N ASN A 96 -31.61 12.29 22.76
CA ASN A 96 -31.83 13.00 24.02
C ASN A 96 -32.69 14.24 23.82
N GLN A 97 -33.97 14.15 24.21
CA GLN A 97 -34.95 15.23 24.08
C GLN A 97 -34.53 16.52 24.82
N LEU A 98 -33.86 16.40 25.97
CA LEU A 98 -33.30 17.56 26.68
C LEU A 98 -32.14 18.21 25.90
N THR A 99 -31.38 17.42 25.13
CA THR A 99 -30.30 17.92 24.28
C THR A 99 -30.84 18.61 23.03
N LEU A 100 -31.90 18.10 22.41
CA LEU A 100 -32.59 18.75 21.28
C LEU A 100 -33.02 20.20 21.62
N ASP A 101 -33.58 20.38 22.80
CA ASP A 101 -34.08 21.68 23.26
C ASP A 101 -32.94 22.67 23.56
N THR A 102 -31.82 22.17 24.09
CA THR A 102 -30.74 23.01 24.65
C THR A 102 -29.54 23.21 23.72
N ILE A 103 -29.33 22.34 22.71
CA ILE A 103 -28.18 22.43 21.81
C ILE A 103 -28.22 23.74 21.01
N SER A 104 -27.09 24.43 20.91
CA SER A 104 -26.97 25.61 20.05
C SER A 104 -26.76 25.22 18.58
N GLU A 105 -27.28 26.02 17.65
CA GLU A 105 -27.07 25.81 16.21
C GLU A 105 -25.58 25.77 15.84
N LYS A 106 -24.76 26.57 16.54
CA LYS A 106 -23.30 26.61 16.34
C LYS A 106 -22.64 25.28 16.66
N VAL A 107 -23.06 24.62 17.76
CA VAL A 107 -22.54 23.29 18.13
C VAL A 107 -23.01 22.25 17.12
N LEU A 108 -24.29 22.24 16.80
CA LEU A 108 -24.87 21.33 15.81
C LEU A 108 -24.17 21.45 14.44
N SER A 109 -23.99 22.68 13.94
CA SER A 109 -23.33 22.95 12.66
C SER A 109 -21.88 22.45 12.61
N LYS A 110 -21.12 22.56 13.71
CA LYS A 110 -19.76 22.02 13.77
C LYS A 110 -19.74 20.49 13.69
N VAL A 111 -20.66 19.83 14.39
CA VAL A 111 -20.78 18.36 14.34
C VAL A 111 -21.24 17.91 12.97
N LEU A 112 -22.24 18.57 12.39
CA LEU A 112 -22.71 18.29 11.03
C LEU A 112 -21.59 18.45 9.99
N ALA A 113 -20.82 19.53 10.06
CA ALA A 113 -19.66 19.70 9.19
C ALA A 113 -18.65 18.54 9.33
N ALA A 114 -18.36 18.11 10.57
CA ALA A 114 -17.44 16.99 10.80
C ALA A 114 -17.98 15.65 10.29
N VAL A 115 -19.30 15.45 10.27
CA VAL A 115 -19.96 14.22 9.78
C VAL A 115 -20.12 14.23 8.26
N LEU A 116 -20.41 15.39 7.67
CA LEU A 116 -20.75 15.56 6.26
C LEU A 116 -19.57 15.91 5.35
N SER A 117 -18.40 16.31 5.88
CA SER A 117 -17.22 16.64 5.06
C SER A 117 -16.10 15.58 4.91
N PRO A 118 -16.13 14.36 5.48
CA PRO A 118 -14.95 13.48 5.42
C PRO A 118 -14.73 12.83 4.04
N THR A 119 -13.50 12.93 3.54
CA THR A 119 -12.98 12.14 2.43
C THR A 119 -12.03 11.07 2.96
N ILE A 120 -12.57 10.02 3.60
CA ILE A 120 -11.77 8.91 4.13
C ILE A 120 -11.26 8.05 2.97
N LYS A 121 -9.95 8.06 2.74
CA LYS A 121 -9.30 7.23 1.72
C LYS A 121 -7.80 7.18 1.98
N VAL A 122 -7.25 5.99 2.14
CA VAL A 122 -5.80 5.79 2.20
C VAL A 122 -5.17 6.18 0.86
N ASP A 123 -4.20 7.08 0.85
CA ASP A 123 -3.36 7.29 -0.32
C ASP A 123 -2.30 6.19 -0.36
N TYR A 124 -2.50 5.22 -1.25
CA TYR A 124 -1.70 4.00 -1.33
C TYR A 124 -0.75 4.09 -2.52
N GLU A 125 0.54 3.93 -2.25
CA GLU A 125 1.63 3.86 -3.21
C GLU A 125 1.86 2.41 -3.65
N ASN A 126 1.99 2.18 -4.96
CA ASN A 126 2.19 0.84 -5.55
C ASN A 126 3.07 0.86 -6.81
N GLY A 127 3.84 1.93 -7.00
CA GLY A 127 4.59 2.17 -8.24
C GLY A 127 5.67 1.12 -8.43
N ILE A 128 6.42 0.81 -7.37
CA ILE A 128 7.53 -0.14 -7.42
C ILE A 128 7.01 -1.56 -7.65
N LEU A 129 5.96 -1.96 -6.92
CA LEU A 129 5.33 -3.26 -7.11
C LEU A 129 4.77 -3.41 -8.54
N SER A 130 4.13 -2.37 -9.06
CA SER A 130 3.58 -2.38 -10.42
C SER A 130 4.67 -2.56 -11.47
N GLU A 131 5.80 -1.86 -11.33
CA GLU A 131 6.98 -2.02 -12.20
C GLU A 131 7.54 -3.44 -12.13
N LEU A 132 7.67 -3.99 -10.92
CA LEU A 132 8.24 -5.31 -10.69
C LEU A 132 7.38 -6.43 -11.32
N ILE A 133 6.06 -6.31 -11.22
CA ILE A 133 5.11 -7.22 -11.88
C ILE A 133 5.17 -7.05 -13.40
N ALA A 134 5.09 -5.80 -13.90
CA ALA A 134 5.07 -5.52 -15.33
C ALA A 134 6.35 -5.95 -16.06
N SER A 135 7.50 -5.80 -15.41
CA SER A 135 8.80 -6.22 -15.95
C SER A 135 9.05 -7.73 -15.83
N GLY A 136 8.23 -8.47 -15.08
CA GLY A 136 8.46 -9.87 -14.75
C GLY A 136 9.67 -10.11 -13.84
N SER A 137 10.17 -9.06 -13.17
CA SER A 137 11.33 -9.13 -12.26
C SER A 137 11.00 -9.80 -10.93
N LEU A 138 9.72 -10.10 -10.66
CA LEU A 138 9.31 -10.89 -9.49
C LEU A 138 10.01 -12.25 -9.42
N LYS A 139 10.35 -12.85 -10.57
CA LYS A 139 11.09 -14.12 -10.65
C LYS A 139 12.54 -14.02 -10.15
N ASP A 140 13.07 -12.81 -10.09
CA ASP A 140 14.46 -12.53 -9.66
C ASP A 140 14.55 -12.45 -8.13
N ILE A 141 13.41 -12.52 -7.40
CA ILE A 141 13.36 -12.58 -5.94
C ILE A 141 13.41 -14.05 -5.49
N GLU A 142 14.42 -14.40 -4.69
CA GLU A 142 14.66 -15.77 -4.21
C GLU A 142 13.62 -16.25 -3.20
N ASN A 143 13.15 -15.35 -2.33
CA ASN A 143 12.21 -15.70 -1.27
C ASN A 143 10.79 -15.86 -1.84
N LEU A 144 10.40 -17.12 -2.05
CA LEU A 144 9.08 -17.48 -2.58
C LEU A 144 7.91 -17.01 -1.70
N VAL A 145 8.11 -16.80 -0.39
CA VAL A 145 7.08 -16.23 0.49
C VAL A 145 6.85 -14.77 0.13
N ILE A 146 7.92 -13.99 -0.03
CA ILE A 146 7.83 -12.58 -0.48
C ILE A 146 7.18 -12.51 -1.86
N VAL A 147 7.59 -13.37 -2.79
CA VAL A 147 7.00 -13.45 -4.15
C VAL A 147 5.48 -13.66 -4.09
N ASN A 148 5.02 -14.63 -3.29
CA ASN A 148 3.59 -14.91 -3.15
C ASN A 148 2.83 -13.75 -2.49
N GLU A 149 3.40 -13.13 -1.45
CA GLU A 149 2.79 -11.98 -0.80
C GLU A 149 2.63 -10.81 -1.77
N LEU A 150 3.69 -10.45 -2.50
CA LEU A 150 3.68 -9.38 -3.51
C LEU A 150 2.70 -9.67 -4.66
N ALA A 151 2.63 -10.93 -5.12
CA ALA A 151 1.69 -11.34 -6.17
C ALA A 151 0.21 -11.22 -5.73
N SER A 152 -0.06 -11.44 -4.44
CA SER A 152 -1.41 -11.35 -3.87
C SER A 152 -1.82 -9.92 -3.49
N TRP A 153 -0.86 -9.00 -3.46
CA TRP A 153 -0.97 -7.72 -2.79
C TRP A 153 -2.07 -6.81 -3.37
N GLU A 154 -2.21 -6.79 -4.69
CA GLU A 154 -3.26 -6.03 -5.36
C GLU A 154 -4.67 -6.48 -4.94
N GLY A 155 -4.84 -7.77 -4.62
CA GLY A 155 -6.08 -8.30 -4.07
C GLY A 155 -6.39 -7.74 -2.67
N LYS A 156 -5.36 -7.61 -1.82
CA LYS A 156 -5.49 -7.00 -0.48
C LYS A 156 -5.87 -5.52 -0.60
N VAL A 157 -5.21 -4.79 -1.50
CA VAL A 157 -5.50 -3.38 -1.79
C VAL A 157 -6.92 -3.21 -2.33
N SER A 158 -7.34 -4.02 -3.30
CA SER A 158 -8.71 -3.97 -3.85
C SER A 158 -9.77 -4.19 -2.76
N LYS A 159 -9.56 -5.17 -1.87
CA LYS A 159 -10.45 -5.44 -0.74
C LYS A 159 -10.57 -4.21 0.18
N LEU A 160 -9.47 -3.55 0.50
CA LEU A 160 -9.47 -2.30 1.26
C LEU A 160 -10.28 -1.21 0.53
N ARG A 161 -10.05 -1.03 -0.77
CA ARG A 161 -10.75 -0.02 -1.58
C ARG A 161 -12.26 -0.21 -1.62
N ASP A 162 -12.71 -1.46 -1.69
CA ASP A 162 -14.13 -1.80 -1.67
C ASP A 162 -14.77 -1.48 -0.31
N GLN A 163 -14.05 -1.70 0.78
CA GLN A 163 -14.51 -1.35 2.13
C GLN A 163 -14.61 0.16 2.32
N GLU A 164 -13.61 0.92 1.87
CA GLU A 164 -13.66 2.39 1.85
C GLU A 164 -14.79 2.91 0.96
N LYS A 165 -15.06 2.23 -0.16
CA LYS A 165 -16.18 2.56 -1.06
C LYS A 165 -17.52 2.43 -0.36
N GLY A 166 -17.72 1.41 0.46
CA GLY A 166 -18.91 1.24 1.28
C GLY A 166 -19.17 2.44 2.20
N LEU A 167 -18.11 2.97 2.83
CA LEU A 167 -18.21 4.17 3.65
C LEU A 167 -18.57 5.40 2.80
N ARG A 168 -17.90 5.60 1.66
CA ARG A 168 -18.18 6.71 0.74
C ARG A 168 -19.64 6.72 0.26
N ILE A 169 -20.22 5.55 0.00
CA ILE A 169 -21.64 5.43 -0.40
C ILE A 169 -22.55 5.91 0.73
N SER A 170 -22.32 5.48 1.97
CA SER A 170 -23.14 5.90 3.12
C SER A 170 -23.01 7.40 3.38
N TRP A 171 -21.80 7.94 3.25
CA TRP A 171 -21.53 9.36 3.34
C TRP A 171 -22.22 10.19 2.25
N HIS A 172 -22.21 9.70 1.01
CA HIS A 172 -22.91 10.35 -0.10
C HIS A 172 -24.42 10.40 0.13
N ARG A 173 -25.01 9.32 0.70
CA ARG A 173 -26.42 9.31 1.09
C ARG A 173 -26.73 10.34 2.18
N ALA A 174 -25.86 10.51 3.18
CA ALA A 174 -26.03 11.53 4.21
C ALA A 174 -25.99 12.94 3.62
N ASN A 175 -25.09 13.20 2.67
CA ASN A 175 -25.02 14.46 1.95
C ASN A 175 -26.28 14.71 1.12
N ILE A 176 -26.73 13.75 0.30
CA ILE A 176 -27.97 13.88 -0.48
C ILE A 176 -29.16 14.19 0.44
N TYR A 177 -29.28 13.49 1.58
CA TYR A 177 -30.36 13.77 2.52
C TYR A 177 -30.27 15.22 3.03
N PHE A 178 -29.07 15.67 3.43
CA PHE A 178 -28.84 17.00 3.97
C PHE A 178 -28.99 18.11 2.91
N GLU A 179 -28.66 17.86 1.64
CA GLU A 179 -28.94 18.78 0.52
C GLU A 179 -30.43 19.08 0.39
N ASN A 180 -31.28 18.08 0.62
CA ASN A 180 -32.73 18.20 0.44
C ASN A 180 -33.47 18.71 1.68
N HIS A 181 -32.95 18.45 2.89
CA HIS A 181 -33.68 18.71 4.14
C HIS A 181 -32.93 19.62 5.13
N GLY A 182 -31.65 19.87 4.88
CA GLY A 182 -30.78 20.69 5.70
C GLY A 182 -30.49 22.05 5.06
N ASN A 183 -29.63 22.82 5.72
CA ASN A 183 -29.19 24.12 5.28
C ASN A 183 -27.67 24.22 5.39
N PHE A 184 -26.96 23.90 4.30
CA PHE A 184 -25.50 23.99 4.22
C PHE A 184 -24.98 25.39 4.47
N ARG A 185 -25.74 26.42 4.11
CA ARG A 185 -25.35 27.80 4.36
C ARG A 185 -25.15 28.08 5.85
N THR A 186 -26.07 27.59 6.69
CA THR A 186 -25.99 27.71 8.16
C THR A 186 -24.81 26.91 8.70
N VAL A 187 -24.58 25.71 8.17
CA VAL A 187 -23.39 24.92 8.53
C VAL A 187 -22.12 25.70 8.21
N PHE A 188 -21.99 26.23 6.98
CA PHE A 188 -20.81 26.96 6.53
C PHE A 188 -20.51 28.20 7.38
N ASP A 189 -21.56 28.95 7.74
CA ASP A 189 -21.44 30.16 8.57
C ASP A 189 -20.93 29.87 9.99
N TYR A 190 -21.28 28.70 10.54
CA TYR A 190 -20.90 28.30 11.89
C TYR A 190 -19.69 27.36 11.99
N SER A 191 -19.17 26.85 10.87
CA SER A 191 -18.05 25.90 10.80
C SER A 191 -16.83 26.41 10.01
N SER A 192 -16.66 27.73 9.92
CA SER A 192 -15.55 28.44 9.25
C SER A 192 -15.44 28.27 7.73
N PHE A 193 -16.28 27.44 7.10
CA PHE A 193 -16.24 27.25 5.65
C PHE A 193 -16.63 28.51 4.88
N SER A 194 -17.55 29.35 5.37
CA SER A 194 -17.85 30.63 4.70
C SER A 194 -16.63 31.54 4.59
N ASP A 195 -15.78 31.55 5.63
CA ASP A 195 -14.54 32.32 5.63
C ASP A 195 -13.53 31.68 4.65
N TYR A 196 -13.46 30.34 4.58
CA TYR A 196 -12.60 29.60 3.66
C TYR A 196 -12.95 29.82 2.18
N VAL A 197 -14.24 29.89 1.84
CA VAL A 197 -14.69 30.15 0.44
C VAL A 197 -14.97 31.63 0.17
N GLU A 198 -14.57 32.52 1.06
CA GLU A 198 -14.63 33.99 0.90
C GLU A 198 -16.04 34.55 0.64
N ILE A 199 -17.07 34.01 1.32
CA ILE A 199 -18.45 34.51 1.22
C ILE A 199 -18.92 35.16 2.53
N PRO A 200 -19.66 36.28 2.48
CA PRO A 200 -20.11 36.99 3.68
C PRO A 200 -21.14 36.17 4.45
N LYS A 201 -21.06 36.12 5.78
CA LYS A 201 -22.03 35.43 6.66
C LYS A 201 -23.42 36.05 6.55
N LEU A 202 -24.47 35.22 6.56
CA LEU A 202 -25.83 35.73 6.52
C LEU A 202 -26.23 36.40 7.85
N SER A 203 -27.09 37.41 7.77
CA SER A 203 -27.64 38.12 8.94
C SER A 203 -28.69 37.30 9.71
N SER A 204 -29.23 36.27 9.08
CA SER A 204 -30.18 35.31 9.66
C SER A 204 -29.85 33.91 9.18
N PHE A 205 -30.23 32.89 9.97
CA PHE A 205 -29.96 31.49 9.66
C PHE A 205 -31.25 30.67 9.68
N THR A 206 -31.24 29.56 8.96
CA THR A 206 -32.28 28.52 9.06
C THR A 206 -31.70 27.38 9.88
N SER A 207 -32.33 27.08 11.02
CA SER A 207 -31.84 26.02 11.90
C SER A 207 -31.81 24.67 11.19
N ASN A 208 -30.88 23.81 11.58
CA ASN A 208 -30.82 22.40 11.16
C ASN A 208 -31.42 21.45 12.20
N LYS A 209 -31.91 21.95 13.35
CA LYS A 209 -32.41 21.09 14.45
C LYS A 209 -33.50 20.10 14.02
N GLN A 210 -34.33 20.46 13.03
CA GLN A 210 -35.39 19.60 12.51
C GLN A 210 -34.88 18.25 11.98
N ILE A 211 -33.64 18.18 11.50
CA ILE A 211 -33.08 16.91 10.98
C ILE A 211 -32.85 15.90 12.11
N LEU A 212 -32.68 16.37 13.36
CA LEU A 212 -32.40 15.51 14.51
C LEU A 212 -33.62 14.65 14.88
N SER A 213 -34.80 15.01 14.41
CA SER A 213 -36.03 14.22 14.59
C SER A 213 -36.33 13.27 13.41
N SER A 214 -35.42 13.18 12.43
CA SER A 214 -35.65 12.36 11.23
C SER A 214 -35.15 10.93 11.40
N THR A 215 -36.07 9.97 11.36
CA THR A 215 -35.75 8.53 11.31
C THR A 215 -34.97 8.16 10.05
N GLU A 216 -35.25 8.79 8.91
CA GLU A 216 -34.50 8.53 7.67
C GLU A 216 -33.04 8.90 7.81
N PHE A 217 -32.76 10.09 8.35
CA PHE A 217 -31.39 10.56 8.55
C PHE A 217 -30.66 9.69 9.58
N GLU A 218 -31.34 9.35 10.68
CA GLU A 218 -30.80 8.45 11.69
C GLU A 218 -30.38 7.09 11.10
N ASN A 219 -31.23 6.49 10.27
CA ASN A 219 -30.94 5.22 9.60
C ASN A 219 -29.69 5.32 8.71
N ILE A 220 -29.52 6.44 7.99
CA ILE A 220 -28.33 6.69 7.18
C ILE A 220 -27.08 6.78 8.07
N LEU A 221 -27.16 7.54 9.18
CA LEU A 221 -26.05 7.74 10.11
C LEU A 221 -25.66 6.44 10.84
N LEU A 222 -26.62 5.58 11.19
CA LEU A 222 -26.34 4.29 11.83
C LEU A 222 -25.57 3.35 10.88
N ILE A 223 -25.95 3.30 9.60
CA ILE A 223 -25.22 2.52 8.59
C ILE A 223 -23.82 3.10 8.38
N GLN A 224 -23.71 4.44 8.30
CA GLN A 224 -22.43 5.12 8.18
C GLN A 224 -21.51 4.80 9.37
N LEU A 225 -22.02 4.90 10.61
CA LEU A 225 -21.29 4.59 11.84
C LEU A 225 -20.85 3.12 11.90
N ALA A 226 -21.72 2.18 11.58
CA ALA A 226 -21.38 0.77 11.53
C ALA A 226 -20.24 0.51 10.55
N THR A 227 -20.31 1.11 9.36
CA THR A 227 -19.29 0.97 8.31
C THR A 227 -17.96 1.62 8.74
N SER A 228 -18.01 2.83 9.28
CA SER A 228 -16.82 3.52 9.82
C SER A 228 -16.16 2.73 10.95
N MET A 229 -16.95 2.14 11.84
CA MET A 229 -16.42 1.32 12.93
C MET A 229 -15.78 0.03 12.42
N HIS A 230 -16.36 -0.64 11.43
CA HIS A 230 -15.77 -1.85 10.85
C HIS A 230 -14.42 -1.54 10.18
N LEU A 231 -14.36 -0.46 9.40
CA LEU A 231 -13.14 0.01 8.75
C LEU A 231 -12.05 0.34 9.79
N HIS A 232 -12.40 1.08 10.84
CA HIS A 232 -11.46 1.50 11.89
C HIS A 232 -10.97 0.34 12.79
N LYS A 233 -11.85 -0.60 13.14
CA LYS A 233 -11.55 -1.65 14.14
C LYS A 233 -11.03 -2.94 13.54
N THR A 234 -11.23 -3.15 12.24
CA THR A 234 -10.93 -4.43 11.59
C THR A 234 -10.10 -4.20 10.35
N ASN A 235 -10.65 -3.52 9.34
CA ASN A 235 -10.02 -3.50 8.03
C ASN A 235 -8.69 -2.74 7.98
N TYR A 236 -8.60 -1.57 8.61
CA TYR A 236 -7.33 -0.84 8.70
C TYR A 236 -6.29 -1.61 9.54
N PRO A 237 -6.60 -2.11 10.75
CA PRO A 237 -5.68 -2.97 11.49
C PRO A 237 -5.19 -4.21 10.71
N ASP A 238 -6.09 -4.92 10.03
CA ASP A 238 -5.73 -6.11 9.23
C ASP A 238 -4.72 -5.74 8.12
N PHE A 239 -4.96 -4.62 7.42
CA PHE A 239 -4.08 -4.17 6.34
C PHE A 239 -2.77 -3.58 6.87
N GLU A 240 -2.78 -2.91 8.03
CA GLU A 240 -1.56 -2.52 8.76
C GLU A 240 -0.70 -3.76 9.10
N GLU A 241 -1.32 -4.84 9.57
CA GLU A 241 -0.64 -6.10 9.89
C GLU A 241 -0.05 -6.75 8.63
N ASP A 242 -0.79 -6.79 7.52
CA ASP A 242 -0.28 -7.24 6.23
C ASP A 242 0.99 -6.48 5.82
N ILE A 243 0.99 -5.15 5.94
CA ILE A 243 2.14 -4.28 5.63
C ILE A 243 3.33 -4.58 6.54
N LEU A 244 3.10 -4.66 7.84
CA LEU A 244 4.16 -4.95 8.81
C LEU A 244 4.79 -6.32 8.58
N ASN A 245 3.97 -7.32 8.24
CA ASN A 245 4.45 -8.67 7.92
C ASN A 245 5.32 -8.67 6.67
N LEU A 246 4.91 -7.96 5.60
CA LEU A 246 5.72 -7.86 4.39
C LEU A 246 7.05 -7.12 4.65
N ILE A 247 7.02 -6.01 5.40
CA ILE A 247 8.24 -5.29 5.80
C ILE A 247 9.18 -6.24 6.56
N HIS A 248 8.66 -7.00 7.52
CA HIS A 248 9.46 -7.93 8.31
C HIS A 248 10.10 -9.03 7.46
N LEU A 249 9.36 -9.59 6.51
CA LEU A 249 9.88 -10.58 5.56
C LEU A 249 11.02 -10.00 4.71
N ILE A 250 10.83 -8.78 4.19
CA ILE A 250 11.82 -8.08 3.39
C ILE A 250 13.08 -7.79 4.20
N GLU A 251 12.95 -7.28 5.42
CA GLU A 251 14.09 -7.02 6.31
C GLU A 251 14.90 -8.29 6.55
N LYS A 252 14.22 -9.39 6.86
CA LYS A 252 14.90 -10.67 7.08
C LYS A 252 15.66 -11.14 5.83
N GLU A 253 15.15 -10.86 4.64
CA GLU A 253 15.81 -11.24 3.39
C GLU A 253 17.05 -10.38 3.11
N LEU A 254 16.96 -9.06 3.33
CA LEU A 254 18.05 -8.11 3.09
C LEU A 254 19.25 -8.28 4.03
N PHE A 255 19.08 -8.96 5.17
CA PHE A 255 20.14 -9.19 6.17
C PHE A 255 20.67 -10.65 6.18
N LYS A 256 20.36 -11.46 5.16
CA LYS A 256 20.95 -12.79 4.98
C LYS A 256 22.37 -12.70 4.44
#